data_AF-A0A7K6G527-F1
#
_entry.id   AF-A0A7K6G527-F1
#
_cell.length_a   1.000
_cell.length_b   1.000
_cell.length_c   1.000
_cell.angle_alpha   90.00
_cell.angle_beta   90.00
_cell.angle_gamma   90.00
#
_symmetry.space_group_name_H-M   'P 1'
#
loop_
_entity.id
_entity.type
_entity.pdbx_description
1 polymer ?
#
loop_
_entity_poly.entity_id
_entity_poly.type
_entity_poly.pdbx_seq_one_letter_code
_entity_poly.pdbx_strand_id
1 'polypeptide(L)' 'CTHGGGLHPAGRGTLSDEHAGIISVLAQQAAKLTSDPTDTPVVCLESDSG' A
#
# COMPACT_ATOMS: atom_id res chain seq x y z
N CYS A 1 2.72 9.25 -12.16
CA CYS A 1 2.16 9.69 -13.46
C CYS A 1 2.51 8.69 -14.56
N THR A 2 1.55 7.84 -14.94
CA THR A 2 1.51 7.21 -16.27
C THR A 2 0.09 7.37 -16.79
N HIS A 3 -0.03 8.10 -17.90
CA HIS A 3 -1.26 8.40 -18.60
C HIS A 3 -1.69 7.19 -19.42
N GLY A 4 -2.96 6.78 -19.29
CA GLY A 4 -3.68 6.01 -20.30
C GLY A 4 -3.38 4.51 -20.32
N GLY A 5 -4.39 3.71 -19.96
CA GLY A 5 -4.48 2.30 -20.34
C GLY A 5 -3.93 1.30 -19.34
N GLY A 6 -4.76 0.90 -18.38
CA GLY A 6 -4.80 -0.49 -17.89
C GLY A 6 -3.54 -1.08 -17.24
N LEU A 7 -2.67 -0.28 -16.62
CA LEU A 7 -1.68 -0.86 -15.71
C LEU A 7 -2.38 -1.25 -14.41
N HIS A 8 -2.74 -2.53 -14.30
CA HIS A 8 -2.76 -3.18 -12.98
C HIS A 8 -1.37 -2.95 -12.38
N PRO A 9 -1.23 -2.28 -11.22
CA PRO A 9 0.04 -2.27 -10.52
C PRO A 9 0.28 -3.68 -9.98
N ALA A 10 0.72 -4.58 -10.87
CA ALA A 10 1.24 -5.87 -10.51
C ALA A 10 2.60 -5.62 -9.85
N GLY A 11 2.57 -5.30 -8.55
CA GLY A 11 3.70 -5.56 -7.67
C GLY A 11 3.93 -7.07 -7.68
N ARG A 12 4.80 -7.54 -8.58
CA ARG A 12 5.26 -8.94 -8.62
C ARG A 12 6.14 -9.18 -7.40
N GLY A 13 5.50 -9.59 -6.31
CA GLY A 13 6.11 -10.13 -5.10
C GLY A 13 5.00 -10.60 -4.16
N THR A 14 4.92 -11.93 -3.94
CA THR A 14 4.29 -12.74 -2.86
C THR A 14 3.02 -12.30 -2.10
N LEU A 15 2.43 -11.15 -2.38
CA LEU A 15 1.26 -10.62 -1.69
C LEU A 15 0.02 -11.30 -2.25
N SER A 16 -0.21 -12.51 -1.73
CA SER A 16 -1.46 -13.25 -1.89
C SER A 16 -2.64 -12.48 -1.28
N ASP A 17 -3.86 -12.85 -1.68
CA ASP A 17 -5.12 -12.21 -1.27
C ASP A 17 -5.28 -12.16 0.26
N GLU A 18 -4.70 -13.13 0.96
CA GLU A 18 -4.62 -13.18 2.43
C GLU A 18 -3.90 -11.95 3.05
N HIS A 19 -2.92 -11.39 2.35
CA HIS A 19 -2.16 -10.22 2.79
C HIS A 19 -2.83 -8.90 2.37
N ALA A 20 -3.74 -8.92 1.39
CA ALA A 20 -4.45 -7.72 0.94
C ALA A 20 -5.28 -7.09 2.07
N GLY A 21 -5.87 -7.92 2.94
CA GLY A 21 -6.58 -7.47 4.13
C GLY A 21 -5.69 -6.68 5.09
N ILE A 22 -4.52 -7.23 5.41
CA ILE A 22 -3.56 -6.58 6.32
C ILE A 22 -3.02 -5.27 5.72
N ILE A 23 -2.69 -5.27 4.43
CA ILE A 23 -2.22 -4.05 3.73
C ILE A 23 -3.28 -2.95 3.77
N SER A 24 -4.54 -3.29 3.52
CA SER A 24 -5.65 -2.33 3.57
C SER A 24 -5.83 -1.74 4.97
N VAL A 25 -5.71 -2.56 6.01
CA VAL A 25 -5.79 -2.09 7.40
C VAL A 25 -4.63 -1.16 7.74
N LEU A 26 -3.40 -1.52 7.36
CA LEU A 26 -2.21 -0.69 7.58
C LEU A 26 -2.33 0.67 6.88
N ALA A 27 -2.81 0.69 5.64
CA ALA A 27 -3.03 1.93 4.89
C ALA A 27 -4.09 2.83 5.56
N GLN A 28 -5.21 2.25 6.01
CA GLN A 28 -6.27 3.00 6.69
C GLN A 28 -5.82 3.54 8.05
N GLN A 29 -5.02 2.77 8.79
CA GLN A 29 -4.44 3.22 10.06
C GLN A 29 -3.44 4.35 9.83
N ALA A 30 -2.60 4.26 8.81
CA ALA A 30 -1.67 5.32 8.45
C ALA A 30 -2.40 6.60 8.04
N ALA A 31 -3.46 6.49 7.24
CA ALA A 31 -4.28 7.64 6.83
C ALA A 31 -4.93 8.37 8.02
N LYS A 32 -5.18 7.67 9.14
CA LYS A 32 -5.67 8.30 10.38
C LYS A 32 -4.60 9.09 11.15
N LEU A 33 -3.32 8.88 10.88
CA LEU A 33 -2.23 9.61 11.53
C LEU A 33 -2.01 10.99 10.94
N THR A 34 -2.49 11.21 9.71
CA THR A 34 -2.48 12.52 9.07
C THR A 34 -3.87 13.15 9.16
N SER A 35 -3.90 14.45 9.44
CA SER A 35 -5.17 15.21 9.43
C SER A 35 -5.53 15.69 8.02
N ASP A 36 -4.57 15.62 7.08
CA ASP A 36 -4.77 16.05 5.70
C ASP A 36 -5.22 14.85 4.86
N PRO A 37 -6.45 14.86 4.32
CA PRO A 37 -6.96 13.75 3.50
C PRO A 37 -6.25 13.64 2.14
N THR A 38 -5.44 14.62 1.75
CA THR A 38 -4.62 14.59 0.52
C THR A 38 -3.21 14.06 0.74
N ASP A 39 -2.78 14.00 2.00
CA ASP A 39 -1.52 13.38 2.38
C ASP A 39 -1.70 11.86 2.38
N THR A 40 -1.09 11.19 1.41
CA THR A 40 -1.16 9.73 1.29
C THR A 40 0.09 9.12 1.92
N PRO A 41 0.01 8.58 3.14
CA PRO A 41 1.18 8.06 3.84
C PRO A 41 1.67 6.76 3.19
N VAL A 42 2.99 6.61 3.14
CA VAL A 42 3.66 5.39 2.68
C VAL A 42 4.00 4.54 3.89
N VAL A 43 3.59 3.26 3.86
CA VAL A 43 3.92 2.28 4.91
C VAL A 43 5.04 1.38 4.40
N CYS A 44 6.22 1.49 5.02
CA CYS A 44 7.35 0.60 4.76
C CYS A 44 7.36 -0.52 5.80
N LEU A 45 7.38 -1.77 5.33
CA LEU A 45 7.53 -2.94 6.18
C LEU A 45 8.95 -3.47 6.01
N GLU A 46 9.77 -3.28 7.03
CA GLU A 46 11.12 -3.83 7.08
C GLU A 46 11.13 -5.08 7.95
N SER A 47 11.78 -6.13 7.47
CA SER A 47 12.00 -7.37 8.20
C SER A 47 13.45 -7.79 8.02
N ASP A 48 14.00 -8.51 9.00
CA ASP A 48 15.39 -8.99 8.97
C ASP A 48 15.65 -9.96 7.80
N SER A 49 14.58 -10.54 7.24
CA SER A 49 14.59 -11.56 6.18
C SER A 49 14.33 -11.03 4.76
N GLY A 50 14.71 -9.79 4.47
CA GLY A 50 14.43 -9.05 3.22
C GLY A 50 14.35 -9.87 1.94
#